data_AF-A0AAI9LLI2-F1
#
_entry.id   AF-A0AAI9LLI2-F1
#
_cell.length_a   1.000
_cell.length_b   1.000
_cell.length_c   1.000
_cell.angle_alpha   90.00
_cell.angle_beta   90.00
_cell.angle_gamma   90.00
#
_symmetry.space_group_name_H-M   'P 1'
#
loop_
_entity.id
_entity.type
_entity.pdbx_description
1 polymer ?
#
loop_
_entity_poly.entity_id
_entity_poly.type
_entity_poly.pdbx_seq_one_letter_code
_entity_poly.pdbx_strand_id
1 'polypeptide(L)' 'MMQKFELWEFFNEKGNSYSVELCEEGKFVNLDPPEWKKPRLLKVFEARDIDEATQMRNDYMGWGKHYPTKD' A
#
# COMPACT_ATOMS: atom_id res chain seq x y z
N MET A 1 -11.21 -16.39 4.22
CA MET A 1 -11.45 -15.92 2.83
C MET A 1 -10.27 -15.03 2.47
N MET A 2 -9.72 -15.13 1.27
CA MET A 2 -8.64 -14.21 0.85
C MET A 2 -9.25 -12.85 0.50
N GLN A 3 -8.56 -11.80 0.88
CA GLN A 3 -8.90 -10.40 0.62
C GLN A 3 -7.78 -9.78 -0.22
N LYS A 4 -8.13 -8.75 -0.99
CA LYS A 4 -7.17 -8.02 -1.80
C LYS A 4 -6.77 -6.74 -1.09
N PHE A 5 -5.46 -6.52 -1.04
CA PHE A 5 -4.87 -5.32 -0.50
C PHE A 5 -4.05 -4.64 -1.59
N GLU A 6 -4.19 -3.33 -1.72
CA GLU A 6 -3.52 -2.52 -2.70
C GLU A 6 -2.43 -1.69 -2.03
N LEU A 7 -1.23 -1.74 -2.63
CA LEU A 7 -0.08 -0.94 -2.24
C LEU A 7 0.02 0.27 -3.16
N TRP A 8 -0.13 1.45 -2.59
CA TRP A 8 -0.13 2.72 -3.31
C TRP A 8 1.09 3.55 -2.95
N GLU A 9 1.70 4.18 -3.96
CA GLU A 9 2.76 5.17 -3.80
C GLU A 9 2.19 6.57 -4.00
N PHE A 10 2.49 7.47 -3.06
CA PHE A 10 2.09 8.86 -3.11
C PHE A 10 3.31 9.75 -3.35
N PHE A 11 3.09 10.81 -4.12
CA PHE A 11 4.14 11.74 -4.53
C PHE A 11 3.93 13.12 -3.89
N ASN A 12 5.02 13.80 -3.53
CA ASN A 12 4.96 15.20 -3.13
C ASN A 12 4.85 16.12 -4.35
N GLU A 13 4.80 17.44 -4.10
CA GLU A 13 4.63 18.43 -5.17
C GLU A 13 5.80 18.53 -6.16
N LYS A 14 6.93 17.90 -5.83
CA LYS A 14 8.10 17.79 -6.71
C LYS A 14 8.13 16.47 -7.50
N GLY A 15 7.09 15.63 -7.39
CA GLY A 15 7.02 14.32 -8.02
C GLY A 15 7.89 13.24 -7.36
N ASN A 16 8.47 13.52 -6.19
CA ASN A 16 9.23 12.52 -5.45
C ASN A 16 8.30 11.66 -4.60
N SER A 17 8.60 10.36 -4.51
CA SER A 17 7.93 9.44 -3.59
C SER A 17 7.99 9.99 -2.16
N TYR A 18 6.84 10.12 -1.52
CA TYR A 18 6.67 10.70 -0.19
C TYR A 18 6.17 9.66 0.81
N SER A 19 5.22 8.81 0.41
CA SER A 19 4.72 7.73 1.24
C SER A 19 4.29 6.53 0.41
N VAL A 20 4.22 5.38 1.07
CA VAL A 20 3.65 4.15 0.53
C VAL A 20 2.62 3.65 1.53
N GLU A 21 1.39 3.42 1.07
CA GLU A 21 0.30 2.94 1.94
C GLU A 21 -0.29 1.63 1.43
N LEU A 22 -0.63 0.76 2.37
CA LEU A 22 -1.29 -0.51 2.12
C LEU A 22 -2.72 -0.42 2.63
N CYS A 23 -3.68 -0.71 1.78
CA CYS A 23 -5.10 -0.61 2.10
C CYS A 23 -5.88 -1.77 1.48
N GLU A 24 -7.12 -1.97 1.89
CA GLU A 24 -8.02 -2.92 1.21
C GLU A 24 -8.39 -2.40 -0.18
N GLU A 25 -8.63 -3.31 -1.13
CA GLU A 25 -9.02 -3.00 -2.50
C GLU A 25 -10.17 -1.99 -2.54
N GLY A 26 -10.00 -0.95 -3.35
CA GLY A 26 -11.06 0.02 -3.60
C GLY A 26 -11.10 1.20 -2.63
N LYS A 27 -10.28 1.24 -1.57
CA LYS A 27 -10.30 2.39 -0.63
C LYS A 27 -9.91 3.72 -1.27
N PHE A 28 -9.05 3.71 -2.29
CA PHE A 28 -8.58 4.92 -2.96
C PHE A 28 -9.34 5.29 -4.24
N VAL A 29 -10.37 4.54 -4.64
CA VAL A 29 -11.13 4.74 -5.89
C VAL A 29 -11.90 6.07 -5.91
N ASN A 30 -12.05 6.74 -4.76
CA ASN A 30 -12.80 8.00 -4.63
C ASN A 30 -11.91 9.25 -4.44
N LEU A 31 -10.59 9.12 -4.46
CA LEU A 31 -9.71 10.29 -4.47
C LEU A 31 -9.54 10.77 -5.91
N ASP A 32 -9.94 12.00 -6.22
CA ASP A 32 -9.65 12.68 -7.50
C ASP A 32 -8.57 13.77 -7.31
N PRO A 33 -7.31 13.40 -7.05
CA PRO A 33 -6.23 14.37 -6.96
C PRO A 33 -5.83 14.85 -8.36
N PRO A 34 -5.18 16.04 -8.44
CA PRO A 34 -4.55 16.51 -9.66
C PRO A 34 -3.62 15.44 -10.26
N GLU A 35 -3.49 15.36 -11.58
CA GLU A 35 -2.76 14.27 -12.27
C GLU A 35 -1.33 14.03 -11.75
N TRP A 36 -0.62 15.11 -11.42
CA TRP A 36 0.74 15.09 -10.84
C TRP A 36 0.81 14.65 -9.37
N LYS A 37 -0.34 14.53 -8.71
CA LYS A 37 -0.53 14.03 -7.33
C LYS A 37 -1.27 12.69 -7.31
N LYS A 38 -1.58 12.09 -8.48
CA LYS A 38 -2.28 10.81 -8.53
C LYS A 38 -1.42 9.71 -7.90
N PRO A 39 -1.93 9.03 -6.85
CA PRO A 39 -1.26 7.88 -6.28
C PRO A 39 -1.07 6.83 -7.37
N ARG A 40 0.06 6.13 -7.32
CA ARG A 40 0.36 5.06 -8.24
C ARG A 40 0.15 3.72 -7.56
N LEU A 41 -0.68 2.85 -8.15
CA LEU A 41 -0.78 1.47 -7.70
C LEU A 41 0.53 0.74 -8.02
N LEU A 42 1.24 0.32 -6.98
CA LEU A 42 2.48 -0.45 -7.11
C LEU A 42 2.20 -1.94 -7.25
N LYS A 43 1.34 -2.48 -6.39
CA LYS A 43 1.10 -3.92 -6.28
C LYS A 43 -0.25 -4.21 -5.64
N VAL A 44 -0.83 -5.36 -5.98
CA VAL A 44 -1.97 -5.95 -5.29
C VAL A 44 -1.50 -7.25 -4.63
N PHE A 45 -1.87 -7.43 -3.36
CA PHE A 45 -1.60 -8.62 -2.56
C PHE A 45 -2.92 -9.35 -2.26
N GLU A 46 -2.92 -10.66 -2.44
CA GLU A 46 -3.99 -11.52 -1.92
C GLU A 46 -3.54 -12.10 -0.59
N ALA A 47 -4.21 -11.72 0.49
CA ALA A 47 -3.85 -12.08 1.86
C ALA A 47 -5.10 -12.41 2.68
N ARG A 48 -4.96 -13.18 3.75
CA ARG A 48 -6.06 -13.52 4.65
C ARG A 48 -6.50 -12.32 5.49
N ASP A 49 -5.53 -11.51 5.90
CA ASP A 49 -5.70 -10.35 6.78
C ASP A 49 -4.63 -9.28 6.49
N ILE A 50 -4.73 -8.16 7.20
CA ILE A 50 -3.82 -7.01 7.05
C ILE A 50 -2.39 -7.32 7.51
N ASP A 51 -2.20 -8.23 8.46
CA ASP A 51 -0.87 -8.59 8.97
C ASP A 51 -0.09 -9.38 7.92
N GLU A 52 -0.74 -10.35 7.29
CA GLU A 52 -0.17 -11.09 6.16
C GLU A 52 0.11 -10.17 4.98
N ALA A 53 -0.81 -9.27 4.63
CA ALA A 53 -0.58 -8.28 3.58
C ALA A 53 0.60 -7.34 3.90
N THR A 54 0.77 -6.97 5.18
CA THR A 54 1.87 -6.10 5.64
C THR A 54 3.22 -6.82 5.54
N GLN A 55 3.26 -8.11 5.88
CA GLN A 55 4.45 -8.93 5.69
C GLN A 55 4.81 -9.04 4.19
N MET A 56 3.83 -9.32 3.33
CA MET A 56 4.03 -9.38 1.87
C MET A 56 4.52 -8.04 1.29
N ARG A 57 3.98 -6.91 1.78
CA ARG A 57 4.48 -5.57 1.44
C ARG A 57 5.94 -5.42 1.82
N ASN A 58 6.32 -5.80 3.04
CA ASN A 58 7.69 -5.62 3.49
C ASN A 58 8.67 -6.48 2.69
N ASP A 59 8.28 -7.71 2.34
CA ASP A 59 9.07 -8.59 1.48
C ASP A 59 9.24 -7.99 0.08
N TYR A 60 8.18 -7.39 -0.49
CA TYR A 60 8.23 -6.69 -1.77
C TYR A 60 9.13 -5.45 -1.74
N MET A 61 9.08 -4.66 -0.66
CA MET A 61 9.89 -3.44 -0.51
C MET A 61 11.34 -3.71 -0.05
N GLY A 62 11.66 -4.96 0.30
CA GLY A 62 12.97 -5.31 0.89
C GLY A 62 13.18 -4.74 2.30
N TRP A 63 12.11 -4.43 3.03
CA TRP A 63 12.15 -3.80 4.35
C TRP A 63 12.35 -4.79 5.52
N GLY A 64 12.42 -6.09 5.24
CA GLY A 64 12.62 -7.14 6.24
C GLY A 64 11.32 -7.57 6.95
N LYS A 65 11.41 -8.45 7.95
CA LYS A 65 10.22 -9.04 8.59
C LYS A 65 9.38 -7.98 9.32
N HIS A 66 8.07 -8.02 9.10
CA HIS A 66 7.09 -7.31 9.92
C HIS A 66 6.94 -8.05 11.25
N TYR A 67 7.14 -7.34 12.35
CA TYR A 67 6.76 -7.79 13.67
C TYR A 67 5.52 -7.00 14.06
N PRO A 68 4.31 -7.59 13.97
CA PRO A 68 3.12 -6.91 14.44
C PRO A 68 3.33 -6.57 15.92
N THR A 69 3.10 -5.31 16.28
CA THR A 69 3.02 -4.91 17.68
C THR A 69 1.84 -5.63 18.29
N LYS A 70 2.12 -6.63 19.13
CA LYS A 70 1.12 -7.19 20.04
C LYS A 70 0.69 -6.07 20.97
N ASP A 71 -0.52 -5.56 20.77
CA ASP A 71 -1.23 -4.79 21.78
C ASP A 71 -1.65 -5.74 22.93
#